data_AF-A0A7L7IKW6-F1
#
_entry.id   AF-A0A7L7IKW6-F1
#
_cell.length_a   1.000
_cell.length_b   1.000
_cell.length_c   1.000
_cell.angle_alpha   90.00
_cell.angle_beta   90.00
_cell.angle_gamma   90.00
#
_symmetry.space_group_name_H-M   'P 1'
#
loop_
_entity.id
_entity.type
_entity.pdbx_description
1 polymer ?
#
loop_
_entity_poly.entity_id
_entity_poly.type
_entity_poly.pdbx_seq_one_letter_code
_entity_poly.pdbx_strand_id
1 'polypeptide(L)' 'MTDKCEKCTVGIIGTKPILAGNWRAAAADFDKVIDDWNEKTKRFAIPHPGFARKFFYCPLCGSKVED' A
#
# COMPACT_ATOMS: atom_id res chain seq x y z
N MET A 1 -14.46 -7.13 22.92
CA MET A 1 -13.47 -7.78 22.03
C MET A 1 -14.02 -7.64 20.63
N THR A 2 -13.48 -6.72 19.84
CA THR A 2 -13.94 -6.54 18.46
C THR A 2 -13.32 -7.64 17.63
N ASP A 3 -14.15 -8.51 17.07
CA ASP A 3 -13.77 -9.58 16.16
C ASP A 3 -12.72 -9.07 15.16
N LYS A 4 -11.50 -9.62 15.20
CA LYS A 4 -10.42 -9.24 14.28
C LYS A 4 -10.94 -9.54 12.88
N CYS A 5 -11.12 -8.52 12.05
CA CYS A 5 -11.63 -8.74 10.71
C CYS A 5 -10.63 -9.61 9.94
N GLU A 6 -11.08 -10.73 9.36
CA GLU A 6 -10.21 -11.67 8.64
C GLU A 6 -9.50 -11.04 7.43
N LYS A 7 -9.95 -9.85 7.02
CA LYS A 7 -9.48 -9.09 5.85
C LYS A 7 -9.21 -7.63 6.20
N CYS A 8 -8.43 -7.39 7.25
CA CYS A 8 -8.14 -6.01 7.64
C CYS A 8 -7.22 -5.33 6.64
N THR A 9 -7.70 -4.22 6.08
CA THR A 9 -6.94 -3.38 5.16
C THR A 9 -5.88 -2.63 5.96
N VAL A 10 -4.61 -2.88 5.62
CA VAL A 10 -3.44 -2.33 6.32
C VAL A 10 -2.83 -1.13 5.60
N GLY A 11 -3.24 -0.89 4.36
CA GLY A 11 -2.90 0.31 3.62
C GLY A 11 -3.47 0.31 2.22
N ILE A 12 -3.15 1.34 1.47
CA ILE A 12 -3.53 1.50 0.07
C ILE A 12 -2.27 1.83 -0.74
N ILE A 13 -2.15 1.22 -1.91
CA ILE A 13 -1.15 1.58 -2.91
C ILE A 13 -1.89 2.02 -4.18
N GLY A 14 -1.75 3.30 -4.53
CA GLY A 14 -2.57 3.92 -5.57
C GLY A 14 -4.04 3.89 -5.20
N THR A 15 -4.84 3.09 -5.91
CA THR A 15 -6.26 2.85 -5.63
C THR A 15 -6.54 1.45 -5.04
N LYS A 16 -5.50 0.63 -4.84
CA LYS A 16 -5.65 -0.77 -4.42
C LYS A 16 -5.51 -0.90 -2.90
N PRO A 17 -6.54 -1.38 -2.18
CA PRO A 17 -6.42 -1.73 -0.77
C PRO A 17 -5.56 -2.99 -0.61
N ILE A 18 -4.65 -2.96 0.36
CA ILE A 18 -3.77 -4.07 0.71
C ILE A 18 -4.21 -4.64 2.05
N LEU A 19 -4.35 -5.96 2.13
CA LEU A 19 -4.76 -6.69 3.32
C LEU A 19 -3.57 -7.03 4.23
N ALA A 20 -3.87 -7.32 5.50
CA ALA A 20 -2.90 -7.79 6.48
C ALA A 20 -2.15 -9.03 5.96
N GLY A 21 -0.84 -9.09 6.27
CA GLY A 21 0.07 -10.12 5.74
C GLY A 21 0.64 -9.82 4.36
N ASN A 22 -0.02 -9.00 3.53
CA ASN A 22 0.44 -8.70 2.16
C ASN A 22 1.17 -7.36 2.03
N TRP A 23 1.22 -6.55 3.10
CA TRP A 23 1.81 -5.20 3.04
C TRP A 23 3.26 -5.20 2.58
N ARG A 24 4.14 -5.98 3.21
CA ARG A 24 5.58 -5.97 2.88
C ARG A 24 5.84 -6.33 1.42
N ALA A 25 5.17 -7.36 0.91
CA ALA A 25 5.30 -7.77 -0.49
C ALA A 25 4.80 -6.67 -1.44
N ALA A 26 3.60 -6.14 -1.19
CA ALA A 26 3.00 -5.10 -2.03
C ALA A 26 3.82 -3.79 -2.02
N ALA A 27 4.36 -3.40 -0.88
CA ALA A 27 5.22 -2.23 -0.76
C ALA A 27 6.53 -2.42 -1.53
N ALA A 28 7.18 -3.58 -1.38
CA ALA A 28 8.42 -3.88 -2.10
C ALA A 28 8.23 -3.92 -3.64
N ASP A 29 7.10 -4.44 -4.12
CA ASP A 29 6.79 -4.38 -5.56
C ASP A 29 6.50 -2.95 -6.02
N PHE A 30 5.84 -2.14 -5.21
CA PHE A 30 5.62 -0.73 -5.53
C PHE A 30 6.91 0.08 -5.58
N ASP A 31 7.87 -0.19 -4.69
CA ASP A 31 9.19 0.46 -4.71
C ASP A 31 9.93 0.20 -6.04
N LYS A 32 9.86 -1.02 -6.58
CA LYS A 32 10.43 -1.33 -7.91
C LYS A 32 9.78 -0.52 -9.03
N VAL A 33 8.46 -0.32 -8.96
CA VAL A 33 7.73 0.49 -9.93
C VAL A 33 8.14 1.96 -9.84
N ILE A 34 8.38 2.47 -8.63
CA ILE A 34 8.89 3.82 -8.42
C ILE A 34 10.32 3.97 -8.96
N ASP A 35 11.19 2.98 -8.77
CA ASP A 35 12.55 2.98 -9.32
C ASP A 35 12.55 3.04 -10.85
N ASP A 36 11.76 2.18 -11.50
CA ASP A 36 11.57 2.19 -12.96
C ASP A 36 11.00 3.53 -13.45
N TRP A 37 9.99 4.06 -12.75
CA TRP A 37 9.42 5.36 -13.07
C TRP A 37 10.47 6.48 -12.96
N ASN A 38 11.24 6.51 -11.87
CA ASN A 38 12.32 7.49 -11.66
C ASN A 38 13.40 7.42 -12.75
N GLU A 39 13.69 6.24 -13.29
CA GLU A 39 14.63 6.13 -14.40
C GLU A 39 14.05 6.77 -15.67
N LYS A 40 12.81 6.41 -16.01
CA LYS A 40 12.15 6.85 -17.25
C LYS A 40 11.81 8.34 -17.25
N THR A 41 11.47 8.92 -16.10
CA THR A 41 11.03 10.34 -16.04
C THR A 41 12.17 11.33 -16.25
N LYS A 42 13.43 10.88 -16.14
CA LYS A 42 14.61 11.71 -16.46
C LYS A 42 14.58 12.27 -17.88
N ARG A 43 13.87 11.59 -18.79
CA ARG A 43 13.84 11.93 -20.23
C ARG A 43 12.42 12.20 -20.74
N PHE A 44 11.39 11.76 -20.03
CA PHE A 44 10.00 11.83 -20.49
C PHE A 44 9.07 12.28 -19.36
N ALA A 45 8.05 13.07 -19.69
CA ALA A 45 7.00 13.42 -18.74
C ALA A 45 6.01 12.24 -18.60
N ILE A 46 6.26 11.35 -17.64
CA ILE A 46 5.43 10.17 -17.36
C ILE A 46 4.59 10.40 -16.10
N PRO A 47 3.28 10.11 -16.10
CA PRO A 47 2.43 10.23 -14.92
C PRO A 47 2.94 9.40 -13.74
N HIS A 48 2.82 9.92 -12.51
CA HIS A 48 3.25 9.22 -11.30
C HIS A 48 2.39 7.95 -11.05
N PRO A 49 2.99 6.80 -10.68
CA PRO A 49 2.27 5.53 -10.53
C PRO A 49 1.35 5.45 -9.29
N GLY A 50 1.26 6.51 -8.50
CA GLY A 50 0.43 6.62 -7.29
C GLY A 50 1.25 6.71 -6.01
N PHE A 51 0.64 6.48 -4.84
CA PHE A 51 1.33 6.57 -3.56
C PHE A 51 1.01 5.36 -2.68
N ALA A 52 1.96 4.96 -1.85
CA ALA A 52 1.73 3.96 -0.80
C ALA A 52 1.41 4.65 0.52
N ARG A 53 0.30 4.27 1.16
CA ARG A 53 -0.12 4.79 2.47
C ARG A 53 -0.48 3.64 3.39
N LYS A 54 0.29 3.45 4.47
CA LYS A 54 -0.04 2.49 5.52
C LYS A 54 -1.03 3.10 6.50
N PHE A 55 -1.93 2.29 7.03
CA PHE A 55 -2.89 2.68 8.05
C PHE A 55 -2.46 2.21 9.43
N PHE A 56 -2.74 3.02 10.45
CA PHE A 56 -2.57 2.64 11.86
C PHE A 56 -3.74 1.80 12.38
N TYR A 57 -4.93 1.99 11.79
CA TYR A 57 -6.17 1.33 12.18
C TYR A 57 -6.90 0.86 10.92
N CYS A 58 -7.52 -0.32 10.99
CA CYS A 58 -8.32 -0.86 9.91
C CYS A 58 -9.55 0.03 9.71
N PRO A 59 -9.82 0.54 8.49
CA PRO A 59 -10.96 1.40 8.22
C PRO A 59 -12.31 0.68 8.35
N LEU A 60 -12.32 -0.66 8.39
CA LEU A 60 -13.55 -1.46 8.47
C LEU A 60 -13.94 -1.80 9.91
N CYS A 61 -12.99 -2.26 10.73
CA CYS A 61 -13.28 -2.73 12.09
C CYS A 61 -12.67 -1.88 13.20
N GLY A 62 -11.88 -0.85 12.86
CA GLY A 62 -11.21 0.03 13.83
C GLY A 62 -10.07 -0.64 14.62
N SER A 63 -9.79 -1.92 14.39
CA SER A 63 -8.68 -2.62 15.04
C SER A 63 -7.34 -2.00 14.62
N LYS A 64 -6.41 -1.91 15.58
CA LYS A 64 -5.03 -1.52 15.29
C LYS A 64 -4.43 -2.49 14.27
N VAL A 65 -3.81 -1.93 13.24
CA VAL A 65 -3.06 -2.70 12.26
C VAL A 65 -1.70 -3.00 12.85
N GLU A 66 -1.44 -4.28 13.12
CA GLU A 66 -0.13 -4.80 13.51
C GLU A 66 0.66 -5.12 12.22
N ASP A 67 1.99 -4.96 12.27
CA ASP A 67 2.88 -5.32 11.13
C ASP A 67 3.02 -6.83 10.99
#